data_AF-A0A495VDY8-F1
#
_entry.id   AF-A0A495VDY8-F1
#
_cell.length_a   1.000
_cell.length_b   1.000
_cell.length_c   1.000
_cell.angle_alpha   90.00
_cell.angle_beta   90.00
_cell.angle_gamma   90.00
#
_symmetry.space_group_name_H-M   'P 1'
#
loop_
_entity.id
_entity.type
_entity.pdbx_description
1 polymer ?
#
loop_
_entity_poly.entity_id
_entity_poly.type
_entity_poly.pdbx_seq_one_letter_code
_entity_poly.pdbx_strand_id
1 'polypeptide(L)'
;MIEAEFRGQGLIFIISQPRSGSTLLQRVLAGHPDIQTSAETWLLLHPLYALKADGITTEFNHRWARCGVEEFLENYTDGAEIYIKGLREMARIVYSNAMARSNKIVFLDKTPRYFFIIPELWRVFPEAKFIFLIRNPLAVLASELQTYVRGNWGIIERFEPDLRRAPGLIIDGLKLLGEDAIRVTYEEFVRDPETQLRSLCDRLGIEFYPTMLDYSLTPAPIGRMNDPIGIHRHSSPNSDGIDKWKWMLHDPQANHFAQSYLNDLGSDTLNALGYSYPLIAATDEVSHSGPSALSVFPWSLAIKPKSTWSTRDHLRAELYFLLQEKNMAHKIAYLKGRIGRFARGRFLPKSAK
;
A
#
# COMPACT_ATOMS: atom_id res chain seq x y z
N MET A 1 19.03 -16.45 37.35
CA MET A 1 18.25 -15.25 36.97
C MET A 1 17.30 -15.68 35.87
N ILE A 2 15.99 -15.51 36.07
CA ILE A 2 15.02 -15.76 35.00
C ILE A 2 15.26 -14.65 33.98
N GLU A 3 15.71 -15.01 32.78
CA GLU A 3 15.85 -14.07 31.67
C GLU A 3 14.45 -13.48 31.40
N ALA A 4 14.33 -12.15 31.36
CA ALA A 4 13.04 -11.51 31.16
C ALA A 4 12.41 -11.99 29.85
N GLU A 5 11.10 -12.25 29.85
CA GLU A 5 10.40 -12.71 28.65
C GLU A 5 10.45 -11.63 27.56
N PHE A 6 10.94 -12.00 26.37
CA PHE A 6 10.97 -11.11 25.20
C PHE A 6 9.55 -10.80 24.72
N ARG A 7 9.06 -9.58 24.91
CA ARG A 7 7.69 -9.16 24.53
C ARG A 7 7.69 -8.13 23.41
N GLY A 8 8.78 -8.09 22.63
CA GLY A 8 8.98 -7.16 21.51
C GLY A 8 9.79 -5.92 21.87
N GLN A 9 10.46 -5.89 23.02
CA GLN A 9 11.38 -4.82 23.36
C GLN A 9 12.45 -4.69 22.27
N GLY A 10 12.69 -3.47 21.80
CA GLY A 10 13.62 -3.21 20.69
C GLY A 10 13.07 -3.54 19.30
N LEU A 11 11.77 -3.82 19.14
CA LEU A 11 11.13 -3.93 17.83
C LEU A 11 10.32 -2.67 17.48
N ILE A 12 10.42 -2.24 16.21
CA ILE A 12 9.56 -1.23 15.60
C ILE A 12 8.89 -1.84 14.37
N PHE A 13 7.58 -1.75 14.29
CA PHE A 13 6.81 -2.13 13.11
C PHE A 13 6.30 -0.89 12.37
N ILE A 14 6.51 -0.84 11.05
CA ILE A 14 5.85 0.16 10.19
C ILE A 14 4.75 -0.53 9.38
N ILE A 15 3.50 -0.15 9.67
CA ILE A 15 2.27 -0.67 9.07
C ILE A 15 1.64 0.45 8.23
N SER A 16 1.21 0.14 7.01
CA SER A 16 0.63 1.12 6.09
C SER A 16 -0.03 0.44 4.89
N GLN A 17 -0.80 1.19 4.12
CA GLN A 17 -1.04 0.78 2.74
C GLN A 17 0.30 0.79 1.97
N PRO A 18 0.57 -0.17 1.09
CA PRO A 18 1.60 -0.01 0.07
C PRO A 18 1.50 1.37 -0.60
N ARG A 19 2.64 1.91 -1.04
CA ARG A 19 2.74 3.26 -1.68
C ARG A 19 2.43 4.45 -0.74
N SER A 20 2.31 4.25 0.56
CA SER A 20 2.15 5.34 1.54
C SER A 20 3.46 6.08 1.91
N GLY A 21 4.59 5.73 1.31
CA GLY A 21 5.90 6.29 1.65
C GLY A 21 6.61 5.57 2.81
N SER A 22 6.20 4.33 3.13
CA SER A 22 6.78 3.54 4.23
C SER A 22 8.26 3.26 4.04
N THR A 23 8.74 3.11 2.80
CA THR A 23 10.17 2.98 2.53
C THR A 23 10.94 4.29 2.75
N LEU A 24 10.34 5.46 2.51
CA LEU A 24 10.97 6.75 2.86
C LEU A 24 11.14 6.85 4.38
N LEU A 25 10.07 6.58 5.14
CA LEU A 25 10.10 6.62 6.60
C LEU A 25 11.10 5.61 7.18
N GLN A 26 11.14 4.40 6.62
CA GLN A 26 12.13 3.38 6.96
C GLN A 26 13.56 3.88 6.76
N ARG A 27 13.85 4.59 5.65
CA ARG A 27 15.19 5.14 5.38
C ARG A 27 15.61 6.19 6.39
N VAL A 28 14.69 7.10 6.71
CA VAL A 28 14.93 8.13 7.73
C VAL A 28 15.25 7.49 9.08
N LEU A 29 14.44 6.52 9.52
CA LEU A 29 14.67 5.81 10.79
C LEU A 29 15.94 4.96 10.77
N ALA A 30 16.28 4.33 9.65
CA ALA A 30 17.51 3.56 9.49
C ALA A 30 18.79 4.42 9.55
N GLY A 31 18.67 5.74 9.40
CA GLY A 31 19.75 6.70 9.66
C GLY A 31 20.12 6.85 11.13
N HIS A 32 19.31 6.34 12.06
CA HIS A 32 19.63 6.32 13.48
C HIS A 32 20.76 5.31 13.78
N PRO A 33 21.74 5.65 14.64
CA PRO A 33 22.86 4.77 14.96
C PRO A 33 22.40 3.40 15.49
N ASP A 34 21.35 3.38 16.29
CA ASP A 34 20.84 2.18 16.95
C ASP A 34 19.72 1.40 16.22
N ILE A 35 19.26 1.86 15.05
CA ILE A 35 18.18 1.19 14.31
C ILE A 35 18.73 0.39 13.12
N GLN A 36 18.61 -0.93 13.18
CA GLN A 36 18.80 -1.81 12.04
C GLN A 36 17.48 -2.04 11.32
N THR A 37 17.53 -2.27 10.01
CA THR A 37 16.35 -2.66 9.24
C THR A 37 16.73 -3.59 8.09
N SER A 38 15.73 -4.12 7.39
CA SER A 38 15.88 -5.00 6.23
C SER A 38 14.90 -4.62 5.12
N ALA A 39 15.00 -5.27 3.96
CA ALA A 39 13.87 -5.32 3.04
C ALA A 39 12.64 -5.91 3.77
N GLU A 40 11.44 -5.76 3.21
CA GLU A 40 10.22 -6.29 3.86
C GLU A 40 10.40 -7.77 4.18
N THR A 41 10.23 -8.14 5.45
CA THR A 41 10.56 -9.49 5.91
C THR A 41 9.46 -10.48 5.55
N TRP A 42 8.20 -10.04 5.60
CA TRP A 42 6.99 -10.88 5.48
C TRP A 42 6.96 -12.06 6.48
N LEU A 43 7.87 -12.06 7.46
CA LEU A 43 8.17 -13.18 8.33
C LEU A 43 6.95 -13.60 9.15
N LEU A 44 6.26 -12.61 9.70
CA LEU A 44 5.21 -12.84 10.69
C LEU A 44 3.83 -13.11 10.08
N LEU A 45 3.66 -12.89 8.77
CA LEU A 45 2.38 -13.12 8.09
C LEU A 45 1.99 -14.60 8.18
N HIS A 46 2.81 -15.51 7.65
CA HIS A 46 2.49 -16.94 7.62
C HIS A 46 2.20 -17.56 8.99
N PRO A 47 3.07 -17.43 10.01
CA PRO A 47 2.80 -18.04 11.31
C PRO A 47 1.56 -17.45 11.99
N LEU A 48 1.32 -16.14 11.91
CA LEU A 48 0.14 -15.52 12.55
C LEU A 48 -1.16 -15.81 11.79
N TYR A 49 -1.06 -16.12 10.50
CA TYR A 49 -2.20 -16.55 9.71
C TYR A 49 -2.59 -18.03 9.95
N ALA A 50 -1.72 -18.85 10.54
CA ALA A 50 -1.99 -20.28 10.72
C ALA A 50 -3.28 -20.57 11.52
N LEU A 51 -3.67 -19.68 12.43
CA LEU A 51 -4.90 -19.77 13.23
C LEU A 51 -6.09 -18.99 12.64
N LYS A 52 -5.94 -18.34 11.47
CA LYS A 52 -7.04 -17.62 10.82
C LYS A 52 -7.94 -18.56 10.03
N ALA A 53 -9.25 -18.35 10.07
CA ALA A 53 -10.19 -19.18 9.32
C ALA A 53 -10.03 -19.09 7.79
N ASP A 54 -9.67 -17.90 7.29
CA ASP A 54 -9.65 -17.57 5.87
C ASP A 54 -8.44 -16.69 5.50
N GLY A 55 -8.24 -16.49 4.19
CA GLY A 55 -7.19 -15.61 3.66
C GLY A 55 -5.89 -16.33 3.30
N ILE A 56 -5.88 -17.66 3.32
CA ILE A 56 -4.77 -18.50 2.87
C ILE A 56 -5.28 -19.52 1.87
N THR A 57 -4.52 -19.72 0.79
CA THR A 57 -4.71 -20.83 -0.14
C THR A 57 -3.46 -21.69 -0.13
N THR A 58 -3.61 -22.97 0.21
CA THR A 58 -2.52 -23.94 0.30
C THR A 58 -2.93 -25.28 -0.30
N GLU A 59 -1.95 -26.07 -0.77
CA GLU A 59 -2.18 -27.42 -1.31
C GLU A 59 -2.70 -28.42 -0.26
N PHE A 60 -2.31 -28.23 1.01
CA PHE A 60 -2.65 -29.11 2.12
C PHE A 60 -4.01 -28.80 2.78
N ASN A 61 -4.81 -27.90 2.19
CA ASN A 61 -6.08 -27.41 2.74
C ASN A 61 -5.91 -26.71 4.10
N HIS A 62 -5.72 -25.39 4.06
CA HIS A 62 -5.56 -24.53 5.23
C HIS A 62 -6.65 -24.75 6.31
N ARG A 63 -7.91 -24.93 5.92
CA ARG A 63 -9.00 -25.11 6.89
C ARG A 63 -8.83 -26.38 7.72
N TRP A 64 -8.40 -27.47 7.09
CA TRP A 64 -8.11 -28.72 7.80
C TRP A 64 -6.87 -28.62 8.67
N ALA A 65 -5.80 -27.99 8.17
CA ALA A 65 -4.59 -27.76 8.95
C ALA A 65 -4.89 -26.92 10.21
N ARG A 66 -5.69 -25.85 10.08
CA ARG A 66 -6.14 -25.03 11.21
C ARG A 66 -6.92 -25.86 12.24
N CYS A 67 -7.92 -26.63 11.81
CA CYS A 67 -8.69 -27.49 12.71
C CYS A 67 -7.77 -28.44 13.50
N GLY A 68 -6.82 -29.10 12.84
CA GLY A 68 -5.88 -29.99 13.51
C GLY A 68 -4.96 -29.27 14.50
N VAL A 69 -4.52 -28.05 14.18
CA VAL A 69 -3.71 -27.23 15.11
C VAL A 69 -4.56 -26.77 16.30
N GLU A 70 -5.78 -26.30 16.08
CA GLU A 70 -6.70 -25.87 17.16
C GLU A 70 -7.02 -27.04 18.09
N GLU A 71 -7.43 -28.19 17.55
CA GLU A 71 -7.71 -29.40 18.34
C GLU A 71 -6.47 -29.88 19.11
N PHE A 72 -5.28 -29.81 18.50
CA PHE A 72 -4.04 -30.16 19.20
C PHE A 72 -3.78 -29.22 20.38
N LEU A 73 -3.91 -27.91 20.15
CA LEU A 73 -3.68 -26.90 21.18
C LEU A 73 -4.69 -27.02 22.32
N GLU A 74 -5.96 -27.23 22.01
CA GLU A 74 -7.06 -27.36 22.98
C GLU A 74 -6.96 -28.64 23.81
N ASN A 75 -6.66 -29.78 23.17
CA ASN A 75 -6.72 -31.08 23.85
C ASN A 75 -5.40 -31.50 24.50
N TYR A 76 -4.26 -30.98 24.05
CA TYR A 76 -2.93 -31.48 24.44
C TYR A 76 -1.94 -30.40 24.91
N THR A 77 -2.35 -29.13 24.99
CA THR A 77 -1.50 -28.03 25.45
C THR A 77 -2.28 -27.03 26.33
N ASP A 78 -1.63 -25.93 26.73
CA ASP A 78 -2.28 -24.81 27.45
C ASP A 78 -3.11 -23.88 26.53
N GLY A 79 -3.65 -24.43 25.43
CA GLY A 79 -4.46 -23.70 24.45
C GLY A 79 -3.68 -22.71 23.59
N ALA A 80 -4.38 -21.77 22.96
CA ALA A 80 -3.79 -20.85 21.96
C ALA A 80 -2.65 -19.97 22.51
N GLU A 81 -2.55 -19.74 23.83
CA GLU A 81 -1.47 -18.95 24.42
C GLU A 81 -0.09 -19.59 24.27
N ILE A 82 0.01 -20.93 24.32
CA ILE A 82 1.31 -21.59 24.11
C ILE A 82 1.81 -21.37 22.67
N TYR A 83 0.89 -21.31 21.71
CA TYR A 83 1.21 -21.02 20.32
C TYR A 83 1.77 -19.61 20.17
N ILE A 84 1.13 -18.61 20.79
CA ILE A 84 1.61 -17.22 20.80
C ILE A 84 3.00 -17.12 21.44
N LYS A 85 3.22 -17.81 22.57
CA LYS A 85 4.54 -17.89 23.22
C LYS A 85 5.59 -18.53 22.32
N GLY A 86 5.25 -19.60 21.61
CA GLY A 86 6.13 -20.25 20.63
C GLY A 86 6.50 -19.32 19.48
N LEU A 87 5.53 -18.54 18.96
CA LEU A 87 5.78 -17.55 17.91
C LEU A 87 6.70 -16.42 18.39
N ARG A 88 6.50 -15.94 19.62
CA ARG A 88 7.35 -14.95 20.27
C ARG A 88 8.78 -15.44 20.38
N GLU A 89 8.98 -16.69 20.77
CA GLU A 89 10.32 -17.29 20.88
C GLU A 89 10.98 -17.52 19.51
N MET A 90 10.23 -17.98 18.51
CA MET A 90 10.71 -18.07 17.13
C MET A 90 11.17 -16.70 16.63
N ALA A 91 10.36 -15.66 16.82
CA ALA A 91 10.70 -14.31 16.42
C ALA A 91 11.91 -13.77 17.19
N ARG A 92 12.00 -14.04 18.50
CA ARG A 92 13.17 -13.67 19.33
C ARG A 92 14.45 -14.23 18.72
N ILE A 93 14.48 -15.51 18.38
CA ILE A 93 15.65 -16.18 17.80
C ILE A 93 16.01 -15.54 16.45
N VAL A 94 15.03 -15.35 15.57
CA VAL A 94 15.27 -14.84 14.21
C VAL A 94 15.71 -13.37 14.23
N TYR A 95 15.01 -12.49 14.94
CA TYR A 95 15.40 -11.08 15.02
C TYR A 95 16.72 -10.89 15.78
N SER A 96 16.95 -11.62 16.88
CA SER A 96 18.23 -11.53 17.60
C SER A 96 19.40 -11.98 16.74
N ASN A 97 19.24 -13.02 15.91
CA ASN A 97 20.28 -13.43 14.97
C ASN A 97 20.54 -12.37 13.90
N ALA A 98 19.48 -11.73 13.38
CA ALA A 98 19.62 -10.63 12.43
C ALA A 98 20.34 -9.43 13.05
N MET A 99 20.01 -9.10 14.31
CA MET A 99 20.60 -8.02 15.08
C MET A 99 22.06 -8.27 15.45
N ALA A 100 22.44 -9.51 15.77
CA ALA A 100 23.83 -9.89 16.07
C ALA A 100 24.81 -9.65 14.90
N ARG A 101 24.31 -9.36 13.70
CA ARG A 101 25.13 -8.95 12.54
C ARG A 101 25.46 -7.46 12.54
N SER A 102 24.97 -6.70 13.51
CA SER A 102 25.30 -5.30 13.74
C SER A 102 25.50 -5.04 15.25
N ASN A 103 25.95 -3.83 15.59
CA ASN A 103 26.05 -3.37 16.99
C ASN A 103 24.81 -2.56 17.40
N LYS A 104 23.72 -2.65 16.64
CA LYS A 104 22.49 -1.89 16.87
C LYS A 104 21.61 -2.60 17.89
N ILE A 105 20.68 -1.88 18.52
CA ILE A 105 19.84 -2.42 19.60
C ILE A 105 18.34 -2.41 19.28
N VAL A 106 17.93 -1.78 18.18
CA VAL A 106 16.54 -1.77 17.70
C VAL A 106 16.45 -2.38 16.30
N PHE A 107 15.50 -3.29 16.09
CA PHE A 107 15.15 -3.79 14.76
C PHE A 107 13.85 -3.17 14.26
N LEU A 108 13.92 -2.55 13.08
CA LEU A 108 12.76 -1.98 12.40
C LEU A 108 12.30 -2.91 11.27
N ASP A 109 11.13 -3.53 11.45
CA ASP A 109 10.44 -4.32 10.43
C ASP A 109 9.35 -3.47 9.76
N LYS A 110 9.66 -3.03 8.54
CA LYS A 110 8.69 -2.37 7.66
C LYS A 110 8.11 -3.43 6.74
N THR A 111 6.86 -3.81 7.00
CA THR A 111 6.08 -4.67 6.09
C THR A 111 4.66 -4.09 6.02
N PRO A 112 4.28 -3.36 4.95
CA PRO A 112 3.01 -2.63 4.90
C PRO A 112 1.80 -3.54 5.20
N ARG A 113 1.82 -4.74 4.61
CA ARG A 113 0.77 -5.75 4.71
C ARG A 113 0.63 -6.42 6.07
N TYR A 114 1.44 -6.05 7.07
CA TYR A 114 1.12 -6.37 8.46
C TYR A 114 -0.22 -5.76 8.91
N PHE A 115 -0.85 -4.87 8.12
CA PHE A 115 -2.25 -4.48 8.32
C PHE A 115 -3.23 -5.67 8.40
N PHE A 116 -2.88 -6.83 7.84
CA PHE A 116 -3.70 -8.04 7.95
C PHE A 116 -3.63 -8.75 9.29
N ILE A 117 -2.64 -8.45 10.11
CA ILE A 117 -2.31 -9.20 11.34
C ILE A 117 -2.11 -8.28 12.55
N ILE A 118 -2.64 -7.05 12.54
CA ILE A 118 -2.42 -6.08 13.62
C ILE A 118 -2.80 -6.64 14.99
N PRO A 119 -4.00 -7.25 15.19
CA PRO A 119 -4.38 -7.77 16.50
C PRO A 119 -3.45 -8.89 16.99
N GLU A 120 -3.07 -9.80 16.10
CA GLU A 120 -2.17 -10.90 16.44
C GLU A 120 -0.76 -10.39 16.73
N LEU A 121 -0.26 -9.44 15.93
CA LEU A 121 1.06 -8.85 16.07
C LEU A 121 1.19 -8.12 17.42
N TRP A 122 0.18 -7.35 17.82
CA TRP A 122 0.16 -6.67 19.11
C TRP A 122 0.06 -7.64 20.30
N ARG A 123 -0.72 -8.72 20.16
CA ARG A 123 -0.78 -9.79 21.18
C ARG A 123 0.57 -10.49 21.36
N VAL A 124 1.31 -10.71 20.28
CA VAL A 124 2.63 -11.37 20.34
C VAL A 124 3.67 -10.41 20.92
N PHE A 125 3.67 -9.15 20.48
CA PHE A 125 4.66 -8.13 20.83
C PHE A 125 4.04 -6.87 21.47
N PRO A 126 3.46 -6.97 22.67
CA PRO A 126 2.77 -5.84 23.29
C PRO A 126 3.71 -4.70 23.69
N GLU A 127 5.03 -4.94 23.77
CA GLU A 127 6.03 -3.92 24.09
C GLU A 127 6.80 -3.39 22.86
N ALA A 128 6.42 -3.82 21.65
CA ALA A 128 6.96 -3.25 20.42
C ALA A 128 6.33 -1.87 20.13
N LYS A 129 7.01 -1.06 19.31
CA LYS A 129 6.47 0.21 18.82
C LYS A 129 5.76 0.01 17.47
N PHE A 130 4.56 0.53 17.34
CA PHE A 130 3.73 0.37 16.14
C PHE A 130 3.49 1.71 15.45
N ILE A 131 4.16 1.90 14.32
CA ILE A 131 3.98 3.09 13.47
C ILE A 131 2.93 2.78 12.39
N PHE A 132 1.86 3.56 12.36
CA PHE A 132 0.85 3.53 11.33
C PHE A 132 1.04 4.72 10.40
N LEU A 133 1.58 4.47 9.20
CA LEU A 133 1.77 5.50 8.20
C LEU A 133 0.55 5.59 7.28
N ILE A 134 -0.08 6.76 7.30
CA ILE A 134 -1.26 7.09 6.50
C ILE A 134 -0.86 8.06 5.40
N ARG A 135 -1.44 7.87 4.22
CA ARG A 135 -1.29 8.77 3.07
C ARG A 135 -2.65 8.98 2.41
N ASN A 136 -2.81 10.06 1.68
CA ASN A 136 -3.99 10.32 0.87
C ASN A 136 -4.34 9.08 0.01
N PRO A 137 -5.56 8.51 0.15
CA PRO A 137 -5.97 7.33 -0.63
C PRO A 137 -5.86 7.53 -2.14
N LEU A 138 -6.15 8.73 -2.66
CA LEU A 138 -5.99 9.03 -4.08
C LEU A 138 -4.54 9.05 -4.51
N ALA A 139 -3.61 9.43 -3.63
CA ALA A 139 -2.17 9.34 -3.89
C ALA A 139 -1.69 7.89 -3.93
N VAL A 140 -2.24 7.02 -3.08
CA VAL A 140 -1.99 5.57 -3.13
C VAL A 140 -2.50 4.99 -4.45
N LEU A 141 -3.78 5.22 -4.79
CA LEU A 141 -4.38 4.76 -6.05
C LEU A 141 -3.61 5.26 -7.27
N ALA A 142 -3.31 6.56 -7.34
CA ALA A 142 -2.54 7.12 -8.45
C ALA A 142 -1.16 6.46 -8.59
N SER A 143 -0.49 6.17 -7.48
CA SER A 143 0.79 5.47 -7.50
C SER A 143 0.66 4.05 -8.04
N GLU A 144 -0.37 3.30 -7.66
CA GLU A 144 -0.63 1.95 -8.17
C GLU A 144 -0.89 1.98 -9.69
N LEU A 145 -1.72 2.92 -10.13
CA LEU A 145 -2.08 3.09 -11.54
C LEU A 145 -0.86 3.36 -12.43
N GLN A 146 0.03 4.26 -11.99
CA GLN A 146 1.23 4.63 -12.76
C GLN A 146 2.34 3.57 -12.68
N THR A 147 2.46 2.88 -11.53
CA THR A 147 3.57 1.96 -11.30
C THR A 147 3.32 0.61 -11.96
N TYR A 148 2.18 0.00 -11.67
CA TYR A 148 1.91 -1.41 -12.00
C TYR A 148 0.80 -1.59 -13.04
N VAL A 149 -0.31 -0.84 -12.93
CA VAL A 149 -1.48 -1.06 -13.80
C VAL A 149 -1.20 -0.61 -15.23
N ARG A 150 -0.67 0.61 -15.44
CA ARG A 150 -0.21 1.14 -16.75
C ARG A 150 -1.19 0.88 -17.92
N GLY A 151 -2.49 1.05 -17.68
CA GLY A 151 -3.52 0.84 -18.70
C GLY A 151 -4.06 -0.60 -18.80
N ASN A 152 -3.42 -1.58 -18.15
CA ASN A 152 -3.96 -2.93 -18.02
C ASN A 152 -4.82 -3.02 -16.75
N TRP A 153 -6.06 -2.57 -16.87
CA TRP A 153 -6.97 -2.37 -15.74
C TRP A 153 -7.20 -3.61 -14.88
N GLY A 154 -7.16 -4.81 -15.46
CA GLY A 154 -7.34 -6.06 -14.71
C GLY A 154 -6.21 -6.38 -13.73
N ILE A 155 -5.08 -5.66 -13.78
CA ILE A 155 -4.00 -5.80 -12.79
C ILE A 155 -4.42 -5.24 -11.42
N ILE A 156 -5.34 -4.26 -11.38
CA ILE A 156 -5.70 -3.58 -10.13
C ILE A 156 -6.31 -4.52 -9.09
N GLU A 157 -6.97 -5.59 -9.53
CA GLU A 157 -7.48 -6.67 -8.68
C GLU A 157 -6.42 -7.23 -7.72
N ARG A 158 -5.17 -7.33 -8.16
CA ARG A 158 -4.06 -7.81 -7.31
C ARG A 158 -3.75 -6.89 -6.13
N PHE A 159 -4.16 -5.63 -6.24
CA PHE A 159 -3.99 -4.59 -5.22
C PHE A 159 -5.32 -4.27 -4.53
N GLU A 160 -6.41 -4.97 -4.84
CA GLU A 160 -7.72 -4.75 -4.20
C GLU A 160 -7.63 -4.80 -2.68
N PRO A 161 -6.93 -5.77 -2.05
CA PRO A 161 -6.87 -5.80 -0.59
C PRO A 161 -6.12 -4.58 -0.01
N ASP A 162 -5.09 -4.11 -0.72
CA ASP A 162 -4.30 -2.94 -0.34
C ASP A 162 -5.09 -1.62 -0.47
N LEU A 163 -6.03 -1.58 -1.42
CA LEU A 163 -6.87 -0.40 -1.67
C LEU A 163 -8.12 -0.40 -0.79
N ARG A 164 -8.86 -1.51 -0.72
CA ARG A 164 -10.19 -1.57 -0.08
C ARG A 164 -10.17 -2.08 1.36
N ARG A 165 -9.29 -3.04 1.69
CA ARG A 165 -9.28 -3.64 3.04
C ARG A 165 -8.31 -2.94 3.99
N ALA A 166 -7.13 -2.57 3.49
CA ALA A 166 -6.08 -1.98 4.32
C ALA A 166 -6.50 -0.69 5.05
N PRO A 167 -7.23 0.29 4.45
CA PRO A 167 -7.74 1.45 5.16
C PRO A 167 -8.52 1.12 6.44
N GLY A 168 -9.51 0.22 6.33
CA GLY A 168 -10.34 -0.20 7.46
C GLY A 168 -9.51 -0.92 8.53
N LEU A 169 -8.68 -1.87 8.12
CA LEU A 169 -7.82 -2.63 9.05
C LEU A 169 -6.81 -1.74 9.79
N ILE A 170 -6.27 -0.70 9.12
CA ILE A 170 -5.39 0.29 9.75
C ILE A 170 -6.15 1.14 10.76
N ILE A 171 -7.37 1.58 10.43
CA ILE A 171 -8.24 2.32 11.36
C ILE A 171 -8.57 1.46 12.59
N ASP A 172 -8.92 0.19 12.39
CA ASP A 172 -9.22 -0.73 13.47
C ASP A 172 -7.98 -1.00 14.34
N GLY A 173 -6.80 -1.11 13.72
CA GLY A 173 -5.53 -1.20 14.44
C GLY A 173 -5.21 0.04 15.28
N LEU A 174 -5.42 1.24 14.72
CA LEU A 174 -5.26 2.49 15.45
C LEU A 174 -6.20 2.56 16.66
N LYS A 175 -7.45 2.13 16.51
CA LYS A 175 -8.41 2.05 17.62
C LYS A 175 -8.01 1.00 18.65
N LEU A 176 -7.54 -0.17 18.21
CA LEU A 176 -7.15 -1.28 19.08
C LEU A 176 -5.96 -0.90 19.97
N LEU A 177 -4.94 -0.26 19.40
CA LEU A 177 -3.71 0.09 20.12
C LEU A 177 -3.83 1.40 20.90
N GLY A 178 -4.77 2.29 20.54
CA GLY A 178 -4.99 3.54 21.26
C GLY A 178 -3.72 4.39 21.35
N GLU A 179 -3.26 4.67 22.57
CA GLU A 179 -2.07 5.48 22.83
C GLU A 179 -0.76 4.81 22.39
N ASP A 180 -0.73 3.47 22.33
CA ASP A 180 0.42 2.70 21.85
C ASP A 180 0.60 2.81 20.32
N ALA A 181 -0.42 3.32 19.61
CA ALA A 181 -0.41 3.47 18.16
C ALA A 181 0.26 4.80 17.75
N ILE A 182 1.39 4.72 17.04
CA ILE A 182 2.09 5.89 16.51
C ILE A 182 1.61 6.24 15.10
N ARG A 183 0.59 7.09 15.02
CA ARG A 183 0.11 7.64 13.74
C ARG A 183 1.11 8.63 13.14
N VAL A 184 1.45 8.44 11.86
CA VAL A 184 2.23 9.36 11.03
C VAL A 184 1.46 9.64 9.75
N THR A 185 1.26 10.90 9.39
CA THR A 185 0.68 11.30 8.09
C THR A 185 1.81 11.64 7.12
N TYR A 186 1.85 11.00 5.96
CA TYR A 186 2.90 11.20 4.95
C TYR A 186 3.04 12.68 4.54
N GLU A 187 1.92 13.36 4.29
CA GLU A 187 1.87 14.73 3.81
C GLU A 187 2.36 15.73 4.86
N GLU A 188 2.12 15.47 6.14
CA GLU A 188 2.65 16.28 7.25
C GLU A 188 4.16 16.03 7.37
N PHE A 189 4.56 14.75 7.35
CA PHE A 189 5.96 14.34 7.44
C PHE A 189 6.83 14.96 6.34
N VAL A 190 6.41 14.93 5.07
CA VAL A 190 7.25 15.47 3.99
C VAL A 190 7.17 17.01 3.84
N ARG A 191 6.23 17.68 4.51
CA ARG A 191 6.15 19.15 4.55
C ARG A 191 7.08 19.74 5.61
N ASP A 192 7.18 19.10 6.76
CA ASP A 192 8.03 19.52 7.87
C ASP A 192 8.73 18.31 8.51
N PRO A 193 9.72 17.71 7.81
CA PRO A 193 10.29 16.44 8.21
C PRO A 193 11.06 16.51 9.53
N GLU A 194 11.71 17.62 9.86
CA GLU A 194 12.45 17.73 11.12
C GLU A 194 11.52 17.73 12.33
N THR A 195 10.49 18.57 12.34
CA THR A 195 9.53 18.64 13.45
C THR A 195 8.80 17.31 13.63
N GLN A 196 8.35 16.71 12.52
CA GLN A 196 7.64 15.43 12.55
C GLN A 196 8.56 14.28 12.99
N LEU A 197 9.83 14.29 12.59
CA LEU A 197 10.79 13.27 13.01
C LEU A 197 11.17 13.40 14.48
N ARG A 198 11.35 14.62 15.01
CA ARG A 198 11.58 14.85 16.45
C ARG A 198 10.42 14.31 17.29
N SER A 199 9.18 14.66 16.92
CA SER A 199 7.99 14.13 17.59
C SER A 199 7.90 12.60 17.49
N LEU A 200 8.26 12.02 16.34
CA LEU A 200 8.31 10.57 16.17
C LEU A 200 9.35 9.92 17.08
N CYS A 201 10.56 10.47 17.17
CA CYS A 201 11.61 10.00 18.07
C CYS A 201 11.16 10.03 19.54
N ASP A 202 10.52 11.13 19.97
CA ASP A 202 9.99 11.26 21.34
C ASP A 202 8.97 10.15 21.65
N ARG A 203 8.05 9.87 20.72
CA ARG A 203 7.04 8.80 20.88
C ARG A 203 7.64 7.40 20.84
N LEU A 204 8.72 7.21 20.09
CA LEU A 204 9.48 5.97 20.06
C LEU A 204 10.35 5.79 21.31
N GLY A 205 10.65 6.87 22.03
CA GLY A 205 11.56 6.86 23.18
C GLY A 205 13.03 6.76 22.76
N ILE A 206 13.39 7.33 21.61
CA ILE A 206 14.76 7.35 21.08
C ILE A 206 15.24 8.78 20.88
N GLU A 207 16.56 8.98 20.85
CA GLU A 207 17.15 10.30 20.60
C GLU A 207 17.01 10.69 19.12
N PHE A 208 16.79 11.97 18.86
CA PHE A 208 16.81 12.51 17.50
C PHE A 208 18.26 12.78 17.07
N TYR A 209 18.63 12.29 15.88
CA TYR A 209 19.90 12.62 15.24
C TYR A 209 19.65 13.37 13.92
N PRO A 210 20.27 14.56 13.70
CA PRO A 210 20.11 15.30 12.45
C PRO A 210 20.45 14.49 11.19
N THR A 211 21.38 13.52 11.31
CA THR A 211 21.79 12.62 10.24
C THR A 211 20.64 11.74 9.72
N MET A 212 19.57 11.56 10.48
CA MET A 212 18.39 10.80 10.06
C MET A 212 17.63 11.48 8.90
N LEU A 213 17.72 12.81 8.78
CA LEU A 213 17.08 13.57 7.70
C LEU A 213 17.84 13.50 6.37
N ASP A 214 19.15 13.24 6.43
CA ASP A 214 19.99 13.00 5.26
C ASP A 214 20.28 11.51 5.10
N TYR A 215 19.36 10.83 4.40
CA TYR A 215 19.49 9.41 4.14
C TYR A 215 20.30 9.09 2.87
N SER A 216 21.01 10.07 2.28
CA SER A 216 21.91 9.81 1.14
C SER A 216 23.03 8.84 1.48
N LEU A 217 23.47 8.87 2.75
CA LEU A 217 24.49 7.99 3.30
C LEU A 217 23.91 6.71 3.92
N THR A 218 22.58 6.60 4.02
CA THR A 218 21.91 5.41 4.58
C THR A 218 21.77 4.34 3.51
N PRO A 219 22.52 3.21 3.60
CA PRO A 219 22.50 2.18 2.59
C PRO A 219 21.10 1.61 2.39
N ALA A 220 20.84 1.14 1.18
CA ALA A 220 19.61 0.41 0.93
C ALA A 220 19.56 -0.89 1.73
N PRO A 221 18.41 -1.23 2.34
CA PRO A 221 18.23 -2.56 2.86
C PRO A 221 18.48 -3.57 1.75
N ILE A 222 19.21 -4.65 2.05
CA ILE A 222 19.52 -5.68 1.07
C ILE A 222 18.29 -6.57 0.90
N GLY A 223 17.83 -6.77 -0.35
CA GLY A 223 16.73 -7.68 -0.65
C GLY A 223 15.94 -7.33 -1.91
N ARG A 224 15.08 -8.25 -2.36
CA ARG A 224 14.19 -8.06 -3.51
C ARG A 224 12.89 -7.33 -3.16
N MET A 225 12.49 -7.37 -1.88
CA MET A 225 11.28 -6.72 -1.36
C MET A 225 11.57 -5.28 -0.93
N ASN A 226 12.19 -4.51 -1.81
CA ASN A 226 12.43 -3.09 -1.65
C ASN A 226 11.54 -2.29 -2.59
N ASP A 227 11.39 -0.99 -2.34
CA ASP A 227 10.67 -0.12 -3.28
C ASP A 227 11.38 -0.10 -4.63
N PRO A 228 10.73 -0.53 -5.72
CA PRO A 228 11.34 -0.51 -7.05
C PRO A 228 11.54 0.92 -7.60
N ILE A 229 10.97 1.95 -6.95
CA ILE A 229 10.90 3.31 -7.50
C ILE A 229 11.25 4.37 -6.46
N GLY A 230 12.08 5.34 -6.87
CA GLY A 230 12.00 6.72 -6.36
C GLY A 230 12.92 7.11 -5.22
N ILE A 231 13.40 6.20 -4.38
CA ILE A 231 14.25 6.57 -3.22
C ILE A 231 15.62 7.09 -3.67
N HIS A 232 16.15 6.58 -4.78
CA HIS A 232 17.40 7.06 -5.35
C HIS A 232 17.32 8.46 -5.98
N ARG A 233 16.12 9.07 -6.05
CA ARG A 233 15.93 10.36 -6.72
C ARG A 233 16.15 11.56 -5.80
N HIS A 234 16.10 11.36 -4.48
CA HIS A 234 16.20 12.44 -3.50
C HIS A 234 17.01 11.98 -2.30
N SER A 235 17.85 12.85 -1.76
CA SER A 235 18.65 12.63 -0.54
C SER A 235 17.90 12.96 0.76
N SER A 236 16.73 13.61 0.66
CA SER A 236 15.92 14.05 1.80
C SER A 236 14.41 13.97 1.50
N PRO A 237 13.55 13.95 2.55
CA PRO A 237 12.11 13.99 2.37
C PRO A 237 11.69 15.24 1.60
N ASN A 238 10.78 15.09 0.63
CA ASN A 238 10.29 16.20 -0.18
C ASN A 238 8.80 16.08 -0.47
N SER A 239 8.19 17.24 -0.73
CA SER A 239 6.75 17.40 -0.95
C SER A 239 6.30 17.21 -2.40
N ASP A 240 7.21 16.94 -3.35
CA ASP A 240 6.91 16.79 -4.78
C ASP A 240 5.87 15.70 -5.05
N GLY A 241 5.79 14.70 -4.16
CA GLY A 241 4.88 13.56 -4.26
C GLY A 241 3.44 13.83 -3.80
N ILE A 242 3.16 14.94 -3.10
CA ILE A 242 1.86 15.17 -2.44
C ILE A 242 0.75 15.31 -3.48
N ASP A 243 0.95 16.14 -4.50
CA ASP A 243 -0.10 16.54 -5.43
C ASP A 243 -0.10 15.75 -6.75
N LYS A 244 0.80 14.77 -6.90
CA LYS A 244 0.91 14.00 -8.15
C LYS A 244 -0.42 13.38 -8.56
N TRP A 245 -1.23 12.90 -7.62
CA TRP A 245 -2.52 12.27 -7.90
C TRP A 245 -3.53 13.16 -8.67
N LYS A 246 -3.36 14.49 -8.65
CA LYS A 246 -4.25 15.43 -9.34
C LYS A 246 -4.29 15.23 -10.86
N TRP A 247 -3.31 14.55 -11.47
CA TRP A 247 -3.39 14.18 -12.89
C TRP A 247 -4.65 13.36 -13.20
N MET A 248 -5.13 12.57 -12.23
CA MET A 248 -6.34 11.77 -12.38
C MET A 248 -7.59 12.62 -12.55
N LEU A 249 -7.57 13.91 -12.19
CA LEU A 249 -8.69 14.83 -12.40
C LEU A 249 -8.88 15.19 -13.88
N HIS A 250 -7.85 15.00 -14.70
CA HIS A 250 -7.85 15.36 -16.11
C HIS A 250 -7.89 14.15 -17.05
N ASP A 251 -7.72 12.94 -16.52
CA ASP A 251 -7.84 11.68 -17.26
C ASP A 251 -9.20 11.03 -16.97
N PRO A 252 -10.09 10.87 -17.98
CA PRO A 252 -11.44 10.35 -17.74
C PRO A 252 -11.49 8.98 -17.06
N GLN A 253 -10.55 8.08 -17.40
CA GLN A 253 -10.51 6.73 -16.85
C GLN A 253 -10.03 6.75 -15.40
N ALA A 254 -8.94 7.47 -15.12
CA ALA A 254 -8.40 7.56 -13.78
C ALA A 254 -9.32 8.36 -12.86
N ASN A 255 -10.03 9.38 -13.38
CA ASN A 255 -11.05 10.10 -12.64
C ASN A 255 -12.19 9.19 -12.22
N HIS A 256 -12.69 8.36 -13.15
CA HIS A 256 -13.71 7.36 -12.86
C HIS A 256 -13.27 6.43 -11.71
N PHE A 257 -12.05 5.87 -11.79
CA PHE A 257 -11.51 5.04 -10.72
C PHE A 257 -11.33 5.78 -9.40
N ALA A 258 -10.88 7.04 -9.43
CA ALA A 258 -10.74 7.86 -8.22
C ALA A 258 -12.10 8.06 -7.52
N GLN A 259 -13.14 8.43 -8.27
CA GLN A 259 -14.48 8.60 -7.71
C GLN A 259 -15.06 7.29 -7.17
N SER A 260 -14.97 6.20 -7.95
CA SER A 260 -15.44 4.89 -7.52
C SER A 260 -14.69 4.39 -6.27
N TYR A 261 -13.38 4.61 -6.20
CA TYR A 261 -12.58 4.23 -5.04
C TYR A 261 -12.97 5.01 -3.78
N LEU A 262 -13.18 6.33 -3.89
CA LEU A 262 -13.65 7.14 -2.76
C LEU A 262 -15.02 6.68 -2.26
N ASN A 263 -15.93 6.35 -3.19
CA ASN A 263 -17.25 5.82 -2.85
C ASN A 263 -17.16 4.45 -2.17
N ASP A 264 -16.27 3.57 -2.64
CA ASP A 264 -16.00 2.26 -2.03
C ASP A 264 -15.46 2.38 -0.60
N LEU A 265 -14.62 3.37 -0.32
CA LEU A 265 -14.12 3.62 1.04
C LEU A 265 -15.21 4.20 1.95
N GLY A 266 -16.08 5.05 1.39
CA GLY A 266 -17.11 5.76 2.15
C GLY A 266 -16.56 6.90 3.01
N SER A 267 -17.44 7.81 3.43
CA SER A 267 -17.09 9.03 4.16
C SER A 267 -16.43 8.73 5.50
N ASP A 268 -16.91 7.71 6.20
CA ASP A 268 -16.47 7.42 7.56
C ASP A 268 -15.02 6.94 7.57
N THR A 269 -14.65 6.05 6.64
CA THR A 269 -13.26 5.60 6.43
C THR A 269 -12.37 6.77 6.06
N LEU A 270 -12.80 7.61 5.11
CA LEU A 270 -12.02 8.77 4.66
C LEU A 270 -11.78 9.75 5.81
N ASN A 271 -12.83 10.09 6.57
CA ASN A 271 -12.75 10.98 7.71
C ASN A 271 -11.84 10.41 8.82
N ALA A 272 -11.93 9.10 9.10
CA ALA A 272 -11.05 8.42 10.06
C ALA A 272 -9.57 8.42 9.62
N LEU A 273 -9.31 8.36 8.31
CA LEU A 273 -7.99 8.57 7.75
C LEU A 273 -7.55 10.05 7.77
N GLY A 274 -8.43 11.00 8.09
CA GLY A 274 -8.13 12.43 8.11
C GLY A 274 -8.31 13.13 6.76
N TYR A 275 -9.06 12.53 5.82
CA TYR A 275 -9.34 13.11 4.51
C TYR A 275 -10.83 13.34 4.32
N SER A 276 -11.19 14.48 3.75
CA SER A 276 -12.57 14.79 3.38
C SER A 276 -12.64 15.07 1.88
N TYR A 277 -13.57 14.39 1.22
CA TYR A 277 -13.86 14.56 -0.20
C TYR A 277 -15.36 14.74 -0.40
N PRO A 278 -15.79 15.56 -1.38
CA PRO A 278 -17.17 15.52 -1.82
C PRO A 278 -17.41 14.15 -2.46
N LEU A 279 -18.09 13.26 -1.75
CA LEU A 279 -18.56 12.01 -2.33
C LEU A 279 -19.59 12.35 -3.40
N ILE A 280 -19.33 11.93 -4.62
CA ILE A 280 -20.31 12.00 -5.70
C ILE A 280 -21.17 10.76 -5.55
N ALA A 281 -22.50 10.93 -5.47
CA ALA A 281 -23.43 9.80 -5.45
C ALA A 281 -22.97 8.75 -6.44
N ALA A 282 -22.82 7.50 -5.99
CA ALA A 282 -22.33 6.42 -6.82
C ALA A 282 -23.15 6.40 -8.11
N THR A 283 -22.55 6.88 -9.20
CA THR A 283 -23.11 6.64 -10.53
C THR A 283 -22.80 5.19 -10.87
N ASP A 284 -23.33 4.26 -10.09
CA ASP A 284 -23.62 2.91 -10.57
C ASP A 284 -24.66 2.96 -11.70
N GLU A 285 -25.30 4.11 -11.87
CA GLU A 285 -26.02 4.46 -13.06
C GLU A 285 -25.11 5.16 -14.07
N VAL A 286 -24.35 4.36 -14.81
CA VAL A 286 -24.62 4.39 -16.25
C VAL A 286 -25.75 3.42 -16.56
N SER A 287 -26.91 3.71 -15.97
CA SER A 287 -28.17 3.40 -16.60
C SER A 287 -28.23 4.27 -17.85
N HIS A 288 -28.79 3.72 -18.92
CA HIS A 288 -28.85 4.29 -20.28
C HIS A 288 -27.72 3.80 -21.19
N SER A 289 -28.06 2.73 -21.89
CA SER A 289 -27.75 2.37 -23.28
C SER A 289 -27.24 3.52 -24.17
N GLY A 290 -26.08 4.09 -23.85
CA GLY A 290 -25.45 5.18 -24.57
C GLY A 290 -23.95 4.96 -24.71
N PRO A 291 -23.33 5.46 -25.80
CA PRO A 291 -21.90 5.25 -26.08
C PRO A 291 -20.94 5.84 -25.05
N SER A 292 -21.39 6.72 -24.14
CA SER A 292 -20.55 7.28 -23.06
C SER A 292 -20.28 6.32 -21.90
N ALA A 293 -21.17 5.33 -21.66
CA ALA A 293 -21.02 4.31 -20.62
C ALA A 293 -19.79 3.41 -20.79
N LEU A 294 -19.30 3.36 -22.02
CA LEU A 294 -18.28 2.43 -22.49
C LEU A 294 -16.96 3.14 -22.79
N SER A 295 -16.86 4.45 -22.50
CA SER A 295 -15.61 5.20 -22.70
C SER A 295 -14.57 4.91 -21.62
N VAL A 296 -14.99 4.37 -20.48
CA VAL A 296 -14.12 3.97 -19.36
C VAL A 296 -14.36 2.51 -18.98
N PHE A 297 -13.30 1.83 -18.57
CA PHE A 297 -13.33 0.50 -18.01
C PHE A 297 -13.97 0.57 -16.61
N PRO A 298 -14.93 -0.30 -16.27
CA PRO A 298 -15.64 -0.20 -15.00
C PRO A 298 -14.75 -0.59 -13.80
N TRP A 299 -14.77 0.23 -12.75
CA TRP A 299 -14.10 -0.07 -11.48
C TRP A 299 -14.49 -1.43 -10.90
N SER A 300 -15.80 -1.73 -10.85
CA SER A 300 -16.35 -2.98 -10.32
C SER A 300 -15.91 -4.25 -11.06
N LEU A 301 -15.46 -4.12 -12.32
CA LEU A 301 -14.82 -5.22 -13.05
C LEU A 301 -13.31 -5.26 -12.76
N ALA A 302 -12.68 -4.10 -12.64
CA ALA A 302 -11.25 -3.98 -12.45
C ALA A 302 -10.80 -4.60 -11.12
N ILE A 303 -11.57 -4.42 -10.05
CA ILE A 303 -11.21 -4.89 -8.70
C ILE A 303 -11.55 -6.35 -8.40
N LYS A 304 -12.27 -7.06 -9.28
CA LYS A 304 -12.70 -8.45 -9.02
C LYS A 304 -11.94 -9.46 -9.89
N PRO A 305 -11.60 -10.66 -9.37
CA PRO A 305 -10.85 -11.65 -10.12
C PRO A 305 -11.59 -12.04 -11.40
N LYS A 306 -10.87 -12.13 -12.52
CA LYS A 306 -11.45 -12.51 -13.82
C LYS A 306 -12.19 -13.85 -13.78
N SER A 307 -11.76 -14.78 -12.92
CA SER A 307 -12.43 -16.07 -12.72
C SER A 307 -13.83 -15.96 -12.12
N THR A 308 -14.18 -14.82 -11.52
CA THR A 308 -15.50 -14.55 -10.91
C THR A 308 -16.43 -13.78 -11.84
N TRP A 309 -15.97 -13.45 -13.06
CA TRP A 309 -16.75 -12.66 -14.01
C TRP A 309 -17.89 -13.49 -14.62
N SER A 310 -19.07 -12.89 -14.68
CA SER A 310 -20.20 -13.42 -15.44
C SER A 310 -19.95 -13.27 -16.96
N THR A 311 -20.72 -13.97 -17.78
CA THR A 311 -20.72 -13.76 -19.24
C THR A 311 -20.96 -12.30 -19.61
N ARG A 312 -21.83 -11.60 -18.87
CA ARG A 312 -22.11 -10.17 -19.08
C ARG A 312 -20.88 -9.29 -18.79
N ASP A 313 -20.12 -9.62 -17.75
CA ASP A 313 -18.91 -8.90 -17.38
C ASP A 313 -17.83 -9.05 -18.46
N HIS A 314 -17.66 -10.27 -18.99
CA HIS A 314 -16.76 -10.54 -20.11
C HIS A 314 -17.13 -9.73 -21.35
N LEU A 315 -18.40 -9.74 -21.76
CA LEU A 315 -18.88 -8.96 -22.89
C LEU A 315 -18.68 -7.45 -22.68
N ARG A 316 -18.90 -6.95 -21.45
CA ARG A 316 -18.70 -5.54 -21.12
C ARG A 316 -17.23 -5.13 -21.21
N ALA A 317 -16.31 -5.96 -20.71
CA ALA A 317 -14.88 -5.72 -20.79
C ALA A 317 -14.38 -5.77 -22.25
N GLU A 318 -14.83 -6.75 -23.03
CA GLU A 318 -14.49 -6.90 -24.45
C GLU A 318 -14.98 -5.70 -25.27
N LEU A 319 -16.22 -5.27 -25.04
CA LEU A 319 -16.80 -4.10 -25.71
C LEU A 319 -16.01 -2.82 -25.42
N TYR A 320 -15.52 -2.62 -24.19
CA TYR A 320 -14.62 -1.51 -23.87
C TYR A 320 -13.36 -1.54 -24.74
N PHE A 321 -12.66 -2.68 -24.82
CA PHE A 321 -11.42 -2.77 -25.60
C PHE A 321 -11.66 -2.55 -27.09
N LEU A 322 -12.73 -3.12 -27.66
CA LEU A 322 -13.11 -2.91 -29.07
C LEU A 322 -13.39 -1.43 -29.39
N LEU A 323 -14.00 -0.69 -28.47
CA LEU A 323 -14.27 0.73 -28.64
C LEU A 323 -13.00 1.58 -28.57
N GLN A 324 -12.04 1.22 -27.71
CA GLN A 324 -10.74 1.90 -27.66
C GLN A 324 -9.94 1.69 -28.96
N GLU A 325 -9.96 0.48 -29.51
CA GLU A 325 -9.32 0.19 -30.81
C GLU A 325 -9.96 0.98 -31.96
N LYS A 326 -11.30 1.00 -32.04
CA LYS A 326 -12.02 1.78 -33.07
C LYS A 326 -11.77 3.28 -32.95
N ASN A 327 -11.72 3.82 -31.73
CA ASN A 327 -11.38 5.22 -31.50
C ASN A 327 -9.93 5.53 -31.88
N MET A 328 -9.00 4.61 -31.64
CA MET A 328 -7.61 4.75 -32.05
C MET A 328 -7.48 4.67 -33.58
N ALA A 329 -8.18 3.75 -34.24
CA ALA A 329 -8.23 3.64 -35.70
C ALA A 329 -8.84 4.91 -36.34
N HIS A 330 -9.92 5.46 -35.77
CA HIS A 330 -10.49 6.73 -36.21
C HIS A 330 -9.56 7.92 -35.97
N LYS A 331 -8.86 7.99 -34.82
CA LYS A 331 -7.86 9.05 -34.56
C LYS A 331 -6.68 8.95 -35.53
N ILE A 332 -6.19 7.75 -35.83
CA ILE A 332 -5.13 7.52 -36.81
C ILE A 332 -5.62 7.89 -38.22
N ALA A 333 -6.84 7.50 -38.60
CA ALA A 333 -7.44 7.87 -39.89
C ALA A 333 -7.67 9.39 -40.01
N TYR A 334 -8.13 10.03 -38.94
CA TYR A 334 -8.30 11.49 -38.85
C TYR A 334 -6.96 12.23 -38.95
N LEU A 335 -5.92 11.77 -38.24
CA LEU A 335 -4.57 12.33 -38.30
C LEU A 335 -3.94 12.11 -39.69
N LYS A 336 -4.08 10.93 -40.30
CA LYS A 336 -3.66 10.66 -41.68
C LYS A 336 -4.41 11.54 -42.69
N GLY A 337 -5.71 11.75 -42.49
CA GLY A 337 -6.53 12.66 -43.30
C GLY A 337 -6.21 14.14 -43.10
N ARG A 338 -5.60 14.52 -41.96
CA ARG A 338 -5.16 15.89 -41.68
C ARG A 338 -3.74 16.14 -42.23
N ILE A 339 -2.84 15.17 -42.11
CA ILE A 339 -1.51 15.16 -42.75
C ILE A 339 -1.66 15.12 -44.28
N GLY A 340 -2.58 14.31 -44.81
CA GLY A 340 -2.89 14.24 -46.25
C GLY A 340 -3.64 15.46 -46.81
N ARG A 341 -4.19 16.32 -45.94
CA ARG A 341 -4.72 17.66 -46.30
C ARG A 341 -3.65 18.74 -46.22
N PHE A 342 -2.72 18.66 -45.26
CA PHE A 342 -1.52 19.53 -45.22
C PHE A 342 -0.56 19.28 -46.40
N ALA A 343 -0.46 18.04 -46.88
CA ALA A 343 0.30 17.69 -48.09
C ALA A 343 -0.39 18.11 -49.41
N ARG A 344 -1.66 18.53 -49.37
CA ARG A 344 -2.47 18.91 -50.54
C ARG A 344 -3.05 20.32 -50.39
N GLY A 345 -2.19 21.33 -50.25
CA GLY A 345 -2.50 22.68 -50.75
C GLY A 345 -2.17 23.88 -49.85
N ARG A 346 -1.20 24.67 -50.36
CA ARG A 346 -1.00 26.13 -50.25
C ARG A 346 -0.22 26.70 -49.05
N PHE A 347 1.08 26.89 -49.28
CA PHE A 347 1.75 28.18 -49.09
C PHE A 347 2.78 28.37 -50.22
N LEU A 348 2.40 29.13 -51.25
CA LEU A 348 3.34 29.85 -52.10
C LEU A 348 3.13 31.34 -51.80
N PRO A 349 4.08 32.04 -51.15
CA PRO A 349 4.09 33.49 -51.20
C PRO A 349 4.57 33.91 -52.59
N LYS A 350 3.80 34.78 -53.24
CA LYS A 350 4.24 35.52 -54.42
C LYS A 350 5.52 36.28 -54.07
N SER A 351 6.60 36.05 -54.81
CA SER A 351 7.81 36.85 -54.77
C SER A 351 7.53 38.23 -55.36
N ALA A 352 7.75 39.27 -54.56
CA ALA A 352 7.92 40.64 -55.03
C ALA A 352 9.42 40.93 -55.11
N LYS A 353 9.93 40.99 -56.35
CA LYS A 353 10.98 41.85 -56.92
C LYS A 353 11.62 41.16 -58.11
#